data_AF-A0A2P5EQL9-F1
#
_entry.id   AF-A0A2P5EQL9-F1
#
_cell.length_a   1.000
_cell.length_b   1.000
_cell.length_c   1.000
_cell.angle_alpha   90.00
_cell.angle_beta   90.00
_cell.angle_gamma   90.00
#
_symmetry.space_group_name_H-M   'P 1'
#
loop_
_entity.id
_entity.type
_entity.pdbx_description
1 polymer ?
#
loop_
_entity_poly.entity_id
_entity_poly.type
_entity_poly.pdbx_seq_one_letter_code
_entity_poly.pdbx_strand_id
1 'polypeptide(L)'
;MDLFDPSTPLPPWFSEQDLSAYASLYEKSGFRYALQVPYRTLSVDIGITDPKVTAPALLIMGEKDYCLNFPGMEEYIRSGTVKHLVPDLDITFLEEGSHFVHEQLPEKVNELIITFLDKHSV
;
A
#
# COMPACT_ATOMS: atom_id res chain seq x y z
N MET A 1 -1.61 11.58 -21.53
CA MET A 1 -2.49 10.40 -21.77
C MET A 1 -3.68 10.60 -20.89
N ASP A 2 -4.85 10.78 -21.48
CA ASP A 2 -6.09 10.66 -20.73
C ASP A 2 -6.30 9.15 -20.55
N LEU A 3 -5.93 8.63 -19.37
CA LEU A 3 -6.02 7.20 -19.04
C LEU A 3 -7.46 6.80 -18.69
N PHE A 4 -8.38 7.76 -18.68
CA PHE A 4 -9.76 7.58 -18.29
C PHE A 4 -10.65 7.35 -19.51
N ASP A 5 -11.25 6.17 -19.57
CA ASP A 5 -12.34 5.87 -20.48
C ASP A 5 -13.66 5.89 -19.68
N PRO A 6 -14.56 6.87 -19.92
CA PRO A 6 -15.82 7.00 -19.17
C PRO A 6 -16.79 5.82 -19.38
N SER A 7 -16.52 4.95 -20.34
CA SER A 7 -17.28 3.70 -20.53
C SER A 7 -16.81 2.56 -19.62
N THR A 8 -15.64 2.71 -18.97
CA THR A 8 -15.11 1.69 -18.05
C THR A 8 -15.91 1.73 -16.75
N PRO A 9 -16.59 0.62 -16.37
CA PRO A 9 -17.32 0.58 -15.10
C PRO A 9 -16.35 0.56 -13.92
N LEU A 10 -16.85 0.95 -12.74
CA LEU A 10 -16.12 0.76 -11.49
C LEU A 10 -15.82 -0.72 -11.26
N PRO A 11 -14.69 -1.05 -10.61
CA PRO A 11 -14.40 -2.43 -10.28
C PRO A 11 -15.46 -2.97 -9.28
N PRO A 12 -15.73 -4.28 -9.27
CA PRO A 12 -16.84 -4.86 -8.50
C PRO A 12 -16.72 -4.70 -6.98
N TRP A 13 -15.54 -4.37 -6.49
CA TRP A 13 -15.24 -4.14 -5.07
C TRP A 13 -15.32 -2.65 -4.67
N PHE A 14 -15.67 -1.75 -5.59
CA PHE A 14 -15.70 -0.31 -5.36
C PHE A 14 -17.01 0.30 -5.86
N SER A 15 -17.84 0.81 -4.95
CA SER A 15 -19.16 1.33 -5.28
C SER A 15 -19.16 2.80 -5.70
N GLU A 16 -20.26 3.25 -6.29
CA GLU A 16 -20.48 4.68 -6.56
C GLU A 16 -20.50 5.52 -5.27
N GLN A 17 -20.95 4.93 -4.16
CA GLN A 17 -20.94 5.58 -2.86
C GLN A 17 -19.50 5.78 -2.35
N ASP A 18 -18.63 4.78 -2.52
CA ASP A 18 -17.22 4.88 -2.15
C ASP A 18 -16.53 5.96 -2.99
N LEU A 19 -16.74 5.94 -4.31
CA LEU A 19 -16.22 6.97 -5.21
C LEU A 19 -16.69 8.37 -4.81
N SER A 20 -17.99 8.53 -4.55
CA SER A 20 -18.58 9.80 -4.15
C SER A 20 -18.00 10.32 -2.83
N ALA A 21 -17.71 9.43 -1.88
CA ALA A 21 -17.08 9.80 -0.62
C ALA A 21 -15.65 10.34 -0.85
N TYR A 22 -14.82 9.61 -1.61
CA TYR A 22 -13.47 10.07 -1.95
C TYR A 22 -13.49 11.38 -2.74
N ALA A 23 -14.35 11.49 -3.76
CA ALA A 23 -14.49 12.69 -4.58
C ALA A 23 -14.87 13.90 -3.72
N SER A 24 -15.88 13.78 -2.87
CA SER A 24 -16.34 14.88 -1.99
C SER A 24 -15.25 15.35 -1.02
N LEU A 25 -14.44 14.42 -0.49
CA LEU A 25 -13.33 14.75 0.40
C LEU A 25 -12.22 15.51 -0.35
N TYR A 26 -11.85 15.06 -1.55
CA TYR A 26 -10.84 15.71 -2.37
C TYR A 26 -11.31 17.04 -2.98
N GLU A 27 -12.59 17.20 -3.30
CA GLU A 27 -13.16 18.50 -3.69
C GLU A 27 -13.00 19.54 -2.58
N LYS A 28 -13.17 19.11 -1.32
CA LYS A 28 -12.99 19.97 -0.15
C LYS A 28 -11.52 20.26 0.15
N SER A 29 -10.64 19.25 0.12
CA SER A 29 -9.24 19.40 0.54
C SER A 29 -8.30 19.84 -0.58
N GLY A 30 -8.67 19.61 -1.84
CA GLY A 30 -7.76 19.55 -2.97
C GLY A 30 -6.69 18.44 -2.79
N PHE A 31 -5.74 18.38 -3.73
CA PHE A 31 -4.69 17.36 -3.77
C PHE A 31 -3.34 17.83 -3.21
N ARG A 32 -3.23 19.06 -2.69
CA ARG A 32 -1.92 19.65 -2.33
C ARG A 32 -1.15 18.79 -1.33
N TYR A 33 -1.81 18.30 -0.29
CA TYR A 33 -1.18 17.49 0.76
C TYR A 33 -0.92 16.05 0.32
N ALA A 34 -1.85 15.41 -0.40
CA ALA A 34 -1.63 14.08 -0.97
C ALA A 34 -0.44 14.06 -1.96
N LEU A 35 -0.21 15.16 -2.68
CA LEU A 35 0.98 15.32 -3.53
C LEU A 35 2.25 15.74 -2.75
N GLN A 36 2.11 16.22 -1.50
CA GLN A 36 3.25 16.67 -0.71
C GLN A 36 4.05 15.46 -0.17
N VAL A 37 3.37 14.47 0.40
CA VAL A 37 3.98 13.29 1.01
C VAL A 37 3.46 12.03 0.30
N PRO A 38 4.36 11.16 -0.22
CA PRO A 38 5.80 11.32 -0.22
C PRO A 38 6.30 12.24 -1.36
N TYR A 39 5.56 12.41 -2.46
CA TYR A 39 6.12 12.83 -3.76
C TYR A 39 6.98 14.11 -3.78
N ARG A 40 6.50 15.24 -3.26
CA ARG A 40 7.27 16.50 -3.26
C ARG A 40 8.32 16.58 -2.15
N THR A 41 8.34 15.62 -1.24
CA THR A 41 9.26 15.57 -0.10
C THR A 41 10.20 14.37 -0.14
N LEU A 42 10.16 13.56 -1.21
CA LEU A 42 11.01 12.37 -1.38
C LEU A 42 12.52 12.65 -1.20
N SER A 43 12.98 13.85 -1.60
CA SER A 43 14.39 14.25 -1.50
C SER A 43 14.72 15.04 -0.23
N VAL A 44 13.74 15.29 0.65
CA VAL A 44 13.97 16.02 1.90
C VAL A 44 14.67 15.09 2.88
N ASP A 45 15.89 15.43 3.25
CA ASP A 45 16.57 14.76 4.35
C ASP A 45 15.88 15.09 5.68
N ILE A 46 15.42 14.05 6.37
CA ILE A 46 14.76 14.15 7.67
C ILE A 46 15.69 13.79 8.83
N GLY A 47 17.00 13.62 8.57
CA GLY A 47 18.02 13.42 9.59
C GLY A 47 18.02 12.03 10.22
N ILE A 48 17.44 11.02 9.55
CA ILE A 48 17.45 9.63 10.02
C ILE A 48 18.83 9.03 9.77
N THR A 49 19.55 8.72 10.84
CA THR A 49 20.90 8.14 10.80
C THR A 49 20.92 6.62 10.99
N ASP A 50 19.89 6.06 11.63
CA ASP A 50 19.67 4.61 11.77
C ASP A 50 18.20 4.29 11.41
N PRO A 51 17.90 3.92 10.15
CA PRO A 51 16.53 3.73 9.67
C PRO A 51 15.90 2.40 10.06
N LYS A 52 16.50 1.64 11.00
CA LYS A 52 16.00 0.32 11.37
C LYS A 52 14.64 0.40 12.08
N VAL A 53 13.68 -0.35 11.57
CA VAL A 53 12.38 -0.59 12.22
C VAL A 53 12.49 -1.87 13.04
N THR A 54 12.46 -1.73 14.37
CA THR A 54 12.62 -2.86 15.31
C THR A 54 11.30 -3.48 15.75
N ALA A 55 10.17 -2.84 15.47
CA ALA A 55 8.86 -3.39 15.73
C ALA A 55 8.56 -4.56 14.78
N PRO A 56 7.84 -5.61 15.22
CA PRO A 56 7.28 -6.60 14.32
C PRO A 56 6.41 -5.92 13.26
N ALA A 57 6.56 -6.32 12.00
CA ALA A 57 5.85 -5.72 10.88
C ALA A 57 5.27 -6.78 9.95
N LEU A 58 4.13 -6.44 9.34
CA LEU A 58 3.49 -7.22 8.29
C LEU A 58 3.37 -6.36 7.03
N LEU A 59 3.97 -6.81 5.94
CA LEU A 59 3.78 -6.26 4.60
C LEU A 59 2.84 -7.18 3.81
N ILE A 60 1.64 -6.69 3.49
CA ILE A 60 0.69 -7.36 2.60
C ILE A 60 0.72 -6.64 1.25
N MET A 61 1.00 -7.36 0.17
CA MET A 61 1.03 -6.80 -1.17
C MET A 61 0.18 -7.62 -2.14
N GLY A 62 -0.42 -6.94 -3.11
CA GLY A 62 -1.00 -7.60 -4.28
C GLY A 62 0.08 -8.00 -5.29
N GLU A 63 -0.02 -9.20 -5.87
CA GLU A 63 0.86 -9.64 -6.97
C GLU A 63 0.74 -8.75 -8.23
N LYS A 64 -0.40 -8.07 -8.39
CA LYS A 64 -0.69 -7.16 -9.51
C LYS A 64 -0.50 -5.69 -9.14
N ASP A 65 0.14 -5.39 -8.00
CA ASP A 65 0.44 -4.02 -7.60
C ASP A 65 1.51 -3.40 -8.52
N TYR A 66 1.21 -2.25 -9.11
CA TYR A 66 2.13 -1.55 -9.99
C TYR A 66 3.42 -1.11 -9.29
N CYS A 67 3.40 -1.00 -7.94
CA CYS A 67 4.60 -0.69 -7.17
C CYS A 67 5.74 -1.69 -7.40
N LEU A 68 5.42 -2.96 -7.68
CA LEU A 68 6.41 -3.98 -8.00
C LEU A 68 7.14 -3.70 -9.33
N ASN A 69 6.50 -2.98 -10.25
CA ASN A 69 7.08 -2.61 -11.55
C ASN A 69 8.09 -1.45 -11.46
N PHE A 70 8.22 -0.79 -10.29
CA PHE A 70 9.28 0.20 -10.12
C PHE A 70 10.65 -0.49 -10.15
N PRO A 71 11.66 0.07 -10.84
CA PRO A 71 12.97 -0.55 -10.96
C PRO A 71 13.56 -0.98 -9.61
N GLY A 72 13.82 -2.27 -9.45
CA GLY A 72 14.42 -2.86 -8.24
C GLY A 72 13.47 -3.11 -7.07
N MET A 73 12.21 -2.65 -7.11
CA MET A 73 11.28 -2.77 -5.98
C MET A 73 10.87 -4.23 -5.71
N GLU A 74 10.47 -4.95 -6.75
CA GLU A 74 10.10 -6.37 -6.61
C GLU A 74 11.27 -7.21 -6.06
N GLU A 75 12.48 -7.04 -6.62
CA GLU A 75 13.66 -7.73 -6.14
C GLU A 75 13.98 -7.38 -4.68
N TYR A 76 13.92 -6.09 -4.32
CA TYR A 76 14.19 -5.62 -2.96
C TYR A 76 13.29 -6.28 -1.90
N ILE A 77 12.02 -6.48 -2.23
CA ILE A 77 11.03 -7.10 -1.34
C ILE A 77 11.18 -8.63 -1.35
N ARG A 78 11.15 -9.26 -2.53
CA ARG A 78 11.13 -10.74 -2.65
C ARG A 78 12.43 -11.40 -2.24
N SER A 79 13.58 -10.76 -2.47
CA SER A 79 14.88 -11.26 -2.01
C SER A 79 15.01 -11.21 -0.48
N GLY A 80 14.13 -10.46 0.20
CA GLY A 80 14.24 -10.19 1.63
C GLY A 80 15.26 -9.09 1.96
N THR A 81 15.82 -8.38 0.97
CA THR A 81 16.74 -7.25 1.21
C THR A 81 16.10 -6.19 2.11
N VAL A 82 14.78 -5.98 1.98
CA VAL A 82 13.99 -5.12 2.89
C VAL A 82 14.15 -5.47 4.38
N LYS A 83 14.43 -6.73 4.72
CA LYS A 83 14.63 -7.17 6.10
C LYS A 83 15.93 -6.67 6.74
N HIS A 84 16.87 -6.13 5.96
CA HIS A 84 18.02 -5.42 6.53
C HIS A 84 17.59 -4.16 7.30
N LEU A 85 16.51 -3.51 6.86
CA LEU A 85 15.91 -2.35 7.53
C LEU A 85 14.78 -2.74 8.48
N VAL A 86 14.04 -3.81 8.19
CA VAL A 86 12.93 -4.30 9.02
C VAL A 86 13.16 -5.78 9.37
N PRO A 87 14.00 -6.10 10.38
CA PRO A 87 14.43 -7.48 10.63
C PRO A 87 13.28 -8.45 10.95
N ASP A 88 12.26 -7.98 11.67
CA ASP A 88 11.08 -8.78 12.04
C ASP A 88 9.89 -8.48 11.11
N LEU A 89 10.10 -8.72 9.81
CA LEU A 89 9.10 -8.49 8.77
C LEU A 89 8.52 -9.80 8.22
N ASP A 90 7.22 -9.98 8.39
CA ASP A 90 6.43 -10.94 7.63
C ASP A 90 5.96 -10.32 6.31
N ILE A 91 6.07 -11.07 5.21
CA ILE A 91 5.67 -10.60 3.86
C ILE A 91 4.67 -11.60 3.30
N THR A 92 3.51 -11.10 2.87
CA THR A 92 2.46 -11.90 2.21
C THR A 92 2.10 -11.27 0.88
N PHE A 93 2.04 -12.10 -0.16
CA PHE A 93 1.56 -11.70 -1.48
C PHE A 93 0.18 -12.32 -1.76
N LEU A 94 -0.74 -11.51 -2.28
CA LEU A 94 -2.07 -11.92 -2.68
C LEU A 94 -2.17 -11.94 -4.21
N GLU A 95 -2.31 -13.14 -4.79
CA GLU A 95 -2.27 -13.40 -6.25
C GLU A 95 -3.17 -12.50 -7.09
N GLU A 96 -4.40 -12.28 -6.61
CA GLU A 96 -5.38 -11.45 -7.32
C GLU A 96 -5.36 -9.98 -6.87
N GLY A 97 -4.56 -9.64 -5.85
CA GLY A 97 -4.48 -8.31 -5.29
C GLY A 97 -3.79 -7.30 -6.22
N SER A 98 -4.34 -6.10 -6.30
CA SER A 98 -3.76 -4.93 -6.94
C SER A 98 -3.25 -3.93 -5.89
N HIS A 99 -3.08 -2.66 -6.27
CA HIS A 99 -2.59 -1.61 -5.37
C HIS A 99 -3.50 -1.36 -4.15
N PHE A 100 -4.82 -1.42 -4.34
CA PHE A 100 -5.81 -1.23 -3.27
C PHE A 100 -6.25 -2.57 -2.67
N VAL A 101 -5.28 -3.45 -2.37
CA VAL A 101 -5.54 -4.85 -1.97
C VAL A 101 -6.49 -4.99 -0.76
N HIS A 102 -6.48 -4.01 0.15
CA HIS A 102 -7.34 -3.99 1.33
C HIS A 102 -8.81 -3.65 1.01
N GLU A 103 -9.08 -2.85 -0.02
CA GLU A 103 -10.43 -2.63 -0.52
C GLU A 103 -10.88 -3.79 -1.43
N GLN A 104 -9.96 -4.35 -2.21
CA GLN A 104 -10.25 -5.42 -3.16
C GLN A 104 -10.48 -6.80 -2.51
N LEU A 105 -9.71 -7.14 -1.47
CA LEU A 105 -9.74 -8.45 -0.80
C LEU A 105 -9.86 -8.26 0.73
N PRO A 106 -10.90 -7.56 1.22
CA PRO A 106 -10.96 -7.10 2.61
C PRO A 106 -10.95 -8.26 3.61
N GLU A 107 -11.65 -9.37 3.33
CA GLU A 107 -11.69 -10.53 4.23
C GLU A 107 -10.31 -11.16 4.41
N LYS A 108 -9.57 -11.36 3.31
CA LYS A 108 -8.23 -11.95 3.34
C LYS A 108 -7.24 -11.03 4.07
N VAL A 109 -7.30 -9.73 3.80
CA VAL A 109 -6.42 -8.75 4.45
C VAL A 109 -6.73 -8.68 5.95
N ASN A 110 -8.00 -8.68 6.34
CA ASN A 110 -8.40 -8.67 7.75
C ASN A 110 -7.94 -9.94 8.48
N GLU A 111 -8.09 -11.12 7.87
CA GLU A 111 -7.60 -12.39 8.44
C GLU A 111 -6.09 -12.37 8.69
N LEU A 112 -5.31 -11.86 7.73
CA LEU A 112 -3.85 -11.72 7.86
C LEU A 112 -3.46 -10.76 8.99
N ILE A 113 -4.16 -9.62 9.11
CA ILE A 113 -3.92 -8.65 10.18
C ILE A 113 -4.23 -9.26 11.55
N ILE A 114 -5.39 -9.90 11.70
CA ILE A 114 -5.80 -10.53 12.97
C ILE A 114 -4.82 -11.63 13.35
N THR A 115 -4.46 -12.51 12.41
CA THR A 115 -3.48 -13.59 12.63
C THR A 115 -2.12 -13.04 13.08
N PHE A 116 -1.65 -11.96 12.46
CA PHE A 116 -0.41 -11.31 12.84
C PHE A 116 -0.50 -10.71 14.25
N LEU A 117 -1.60 -10.02 14.57
CA LEU A 117 -1.80 -9.47 15.92
C LEU A 117 -1.87 -10.57 16.98
N ASP A 118 -2.56 -11.68 16.72
CA ASP A 118 -2.65 -12.82 17.63
C ASP A 118 -1.28 -13.47 17.87
N LYS A 119 -0.47 -13.63 16.81
CA LYS A 119 0.92 -14.15 16.90
C LYS A 119 1.80 -13.30 17.83
N HIS A 120 1.55 -12.00 17.92
CA HIS A 120 2.32 -11.04 18.72
C HIS A 120 1.57 -10.59 19.99
N SER A 121 0.41 -11.17 20.29
CA SER A 121 -0.31 -10.93 21.53
C SER A 121 0.40 -11.65 22.68
N VAL A 122 0.63 -10.92 23.77
CA VAL A 122 1.27 -11.41 25.01
C VAL A 122 0.26 -12.18 25.87
#